data_AF-A0A6V7KBP6-F1
#
_entry.id   AF-A0A6V7KBP6-F1
#
_cell.length_a   1.000
_cell.length_b   1.000
_cell.length_c   1.000
_cell.angle_alpha   90.00
_cell.angle_beta   90.00
_cell.angle_gamma   90.00
#
_symmetry.space_group_name_H-M   'P 1'
#
loop_
_entity.id
_entity.type
_entity.pdbx_description
1 polymer ?
#
loop_
_entity_poly.entity_id
_entity_poly.type
_entity_poly.pdbx_seq_one_letter_code
_entity_poly.pdbx_strand_id
1 'polypeptide(L)'
;KRHIRRWIAPVMLELSRRKRRLDPPPPAPRRSFLEWNRDAEIYAFNQRLQESFEADLLDRAFTHRSYVIQEEMQREKVGMNDPEMAIEDNRELIESGRHRTSKMIEIYLGLALPRAPEECI
;
A
#
# COMPACT_ATOMS: atom_id res chain seq x y z
N LYS A 1 -26.03 33.76 23.71
CA LYS A 1 -24.67 33.92 24.30
C LYS A 1 -23.73 32.90 23.67
N ARG A 2 -22.54 33.29 23.18
CA ARG A 2 -21.52 32.30 22.78
C ARG A 2 -21.03 31.60 24.05
N HIS A 3 -21.28 30.30 24.19
CA HIS A 3 -20.96 29.54 25.40
C HIS A 3 -19.46 29.21 25.52
N ILE A 4 -18.68 29.51 24.47
CA ILE A 4 -17.24 29.21 24.39
C ILE A 4 -16.46 30.51 24.63
N ARG A 5 -15.52 30.47 25.56
CA ARG A 5 -14.61 31.58 25.86
C ARG A 5 -13.65 31.80 24.70
N ARG A 6 -13.45 33.06 24.28
CA ARG A 6 -12.63 33.45 23.11
C ARG A 6 -11.18 32.92 23.15
N TRP A 7 -10.60 32.74 24.34
CA TRP A 7 -9.23 32.28 24.50
C TRP A 7 -9.05 30.77 24.28
N ILE A 8 -10.12 29.97 24.22
CA ILE A 8 -10.02 28.51 24.10
C ILE A 8 -9.38 28.11 22.77
N ALA A 9 -9.83 28.70 21.66
CA ALA A 9 -9.30 28.39 20.33
C ALA A 9 -7.78 28.66 20.17
N PRO A 10 -7.24 29.84 20.53
CA PRO A 10 -5.80 30.08 20.44
C PRO A 10 -4.99 29.17 21.36
N VAL A 11 -5.49 28.86 22.57
CA VAL A 11 -4.83 27.94 23.49
C VAL A 11 -4.76 26.52 22.91
N MET A 12 -5.87 26.00 22.36
CA MET A 12 -5.91 24.67 21.74
C MET A 12 -4.98 24.56 20.52
N LEU A 13 -4.87 25.63 19.73
CA LEU A 13 -3.97 25.70 18.58
C LEU A 13 -2.50 25.62 19.04
N GLU A 14 -2.13 26.38 20.07
CA GLU A 14 -0.77 26.36 20.65
C GLU A 14 -0.44 25.00 21.29
N LEU A 15 -1.38 24.40 22.02
CA LEU A 15 -1.21 23.04 22.56
C LEU A 15 -1.00 22.02 21.44
N SER A 16 -1.76 22.10 20.36
CA SER A 16 -1.62 21.22 19.19
C SER A 16 -0.27 21.41 18.49
N ARG A 17 0.19 22.67 18.32
CA ARG A 17 1.51 22.99 17.77
C ARG A 17 2.63 22.42 18.62
N ARG A 18 2.56 22.58 19.95
CA ARG A 18 3.55 22.03 20.90
C ARG A 18 3.54 20.50 20.88
N LYS A 19 2.36 19.88 20.86
CA LYS A 19 2.22 18.42 20.75
C LYS A 19 2.89 17.87 19.50
N ARG A 20 2.83 18.58 18.37
CA ARG A 20 3.53 18.19 17.12
C ARG A 20 5.05 18.34 17.17
N ARG A 21 5.59 19.14 18.10
CA ARG A 21 7.04 19.31 18.32
C ARG A 21 7.64 18.27 19.25
N LEU A 22 6.80 17.64 20.08
CA LEU A 22 7.17 16.45 20.84
C LEU A 22 7.31 15.26 19.89
N ASP A 23 7.77 14.12 20.41
CA ASP A 23 7.93 12.91 19.63
C ASP A 23 6.62 12.56 18.92
N PRO A 24 6.66 12.42 17.58
CA PRO A 24 5.48 12.13 16.81
C PRO A 24 4.96 10.73 17.19
N PRO A 25 3.63 10.53 17.21
CA PRO A 25 3.08 9.19 17.32
C PRO A 25 3.52 8.33 16.13
N PRO A 26 3.46 6.99 16.24
CA PRO A 26 3.73 6.13 15.11
C PRO A 26 2.84 6.52 13.91
N PRO A 27 3.40 6.54 12.69
CA PRO A 27 2.66 6.99 11.52
C PRO A 27 1.47 6.06 11.28
N ALA A 28 0.29 6.66 11.11
CA ALA A 28 -0.89 5.93 10.70
C ALA A 28 -0.76 5.52 9.23
N PRO A 29 -1.31 4.35 8.82
CA PRO A 29 -1.30 3.95 7.42
C PRO A 29 -2.11 4.94 6.58
N ARG A 30 -1.64 5.29 5.37
CA ARG A 30 -2.29 6.31 4.52
C ARG A 30 -3.78 6.04 4.26
N ARG A 31 -4.19 4.76 4.26
CA ARG A 31 -5.58 4.33 4.11
C ARG A 31 -6.52 4.77 5.22
N SER A 32 -6.02 5.14 6.40
CA SER A 32 -6.86 5.54 7.54
C SER A 32 -7.32 7.00 7.48
N PHE A 33 -6.82 7.78 6.53
CA PHE A 33 -7.15 9.19 6.39
C PHE A 33 -8.42 9.36 5.55
N LEU A 34 -9.27 10.32 5.92
CA LEU A 34 -10.58 10.56 5.29
C LEU A 34 -10.50 10.82 3.77
N GLU A 35 -9.42 11.46 3.33
CA GLU A 35 -9.21 11.85 1.93
C GLU A 35 -8.74 10.68 1.05
N TRP A 36 -8.55 9.50 1.61
CA TRP A 36 -8.05 8.34 0.86
C TRP A 36 -9.19 7.56 0.20
N ASN A 37 -9.07 7.33 -1.12
CA ASN A 37 -9.99 6.48 -1.88
C ASN A 37 -9.20 5.43 -2.67
N ARG A 38 -9.46 4.15 -2.44
CA ARG A 38 -8.73 3.03 -3.06
C ARG A 38 -8.83 3.06 -4.58
N ASP A 39 -10.01 3.20 -5.14
CA ASP A 39 -10.26 3.12 -6.59
C ASP A 39 -9.60 4.29 -7.32
N ALA A 40 -9.69 5.49 -6.74
CA ALA A 40 -9.05 6.68 -7.29
C ALA A 40 -7.52 6.57 -7.30
N GLU A 41 -6.95 5.95 -6.26
CA GLU A 41 -5.50 5.77 -6.13
C GLU A 41 -4.95 4.72 -7.10
N ILE A 42 -5.69 3.62 -7.34
CA ILE A 42 -5.37 2.61 -8.37
C ILE A 42 -5.41 3.26 -9.76
N TYR A 43 -6.46 4.03 -10.06
CA TYR A 43 -6.56 4.74 -11.33
C TYR A 43 -5.40 5.72 -11.53
N ALA A 44 -5.09 6.53 -10.51
CA ALA A 44 -4.00 7.50 -10.57
C ALA A 44 -2.62 6.82 -10.73
N PHE A 45 -2.43 5.64 -10.16
CA PHE A 45 -1.22 4.83 -10.33
C PHE A 45 -1.01 4.43 -11.80
N ASN A 46 -2.05 3.92 -12.46
CA ASN A 46 -2.00 3.53 -13.87
C ASN A 46 -1.65 4.72 -14.78
N GLN A 47 -2.34 5.85 -14.58
CA GLN A 47 -2.10 7.07 -15.38
C GLN A 47 -0.69 7.63 -15.19
N ARG A 48 -0.10 7.50 -13.99
CA ARG A 48 1.25 8.00 -13.71
C ARG A 48 2.33 7.20 -14.43
N LEU A 49 2.15 5.89 -14.53
CA LEU A 49 3.09 5.01 -15.24
C LEU A 49 2.87 5.01 -16.75
N GLN A 50 1.78 5.63 -17.24
CA GLN A 50 1.36 5.59 -18.64
C GLN A 50 1.15 4.15 -19.13
N GLU A 51 0.71 3.27 -18.22
CA GLU A 51 0.47 1.85 -18.48
C GLU A 51 -1.01 1.51 -18.24
N SER A 52 -1.53 0.56 -19.00
CA SER A 52 -2.92 0.10 -18.92
C SER A 52 -3.00 -1.24 -18.17
N PHE A 53 -3.00 -1.19 -16.84
CA PHE A 53 -3.20 -2.36 -16.01
C PHE A 53 -4.68 -2.69 -15.82
N GLU A 54 -4.99 -3.98 -15.69
CA GLU A 54 -6.30 -4.45 -15.23
C GLU A 54 -6.44 -4.17 -13.73
N ALA A 55 -7.52 -3.49 -13.33
CA ALA A 55 -7.74 -3.06 -11.95
C ALA A 55 -7.81 -4.24 -10.98
N ASP A 56 -8.54 -5.30 -11.34
CA ASP A 56 -8.72 -6.49 -10.51
C ASP A 56 -7.39 -7.22 -10.25
N LEU A 57 -6.55 -7.32 -11.30
CA LEU A 57 -5.22 -7.92 -11.20
C LEU A 57 -4.30 -7.06 -10.31
N LEU A 58 -4.38 -5.74 -10.44
CA LEU A 58 -3.59 -4.82 -9.63
C LEU A 58 -4.03 -4.84 -8.16
N ASP A 59 -5.32 -4.99 -7.90
CA ASP A 59 -5.84 -5.18 -6.55
C ASP A 59 -5.34 -6.46 -5.91
N ARG A 60 -5.36 -7.56 -6.67
CA ARG A 60 -4.73 -8.82 -6.26
C ARG A 60 -3.22 -8.64 -6.04
N ALA A 61 -2.53 -7.86 -6.86
CA ALA A 61 -1.10 -7.63 -6.69
C ALA A 61 -0.77 -6.91 -5.37
N PHE A 62 -1.66 -6.02 -4.92
CA PHE A 62 -1.51 -5.27 -3.66
C PHE A 62 -2.03 -6.02 -2.42
N THR A 63 -2.73 -7.15 -2.56
CA THR A 63 -3.16 -7.99 -1.43
C THR A 63 -2.08 -8.99 -1.03
N HIS A 64 -1.46 -8.73 0.13
CA HIS A 64 -0.52 -9.66 0.72
C HIS A 64 -1.22 -10.62 1.70
N ARG A 65 -0.73 -11.86 1.78
CA ARG A 65 -1.31 -12.90 2.67
C ARG A 65 -1.46 -12.50 4.13
N SER A 66 -0.51 -11.72 4.67
CA SER A 66 -0.61 -11.28 6.07
C SER A 66 -1.86 -10.43 6.32
N TYR A 67 -2.30 -9.68 5.30
CA TYR A 67 -3.52 -8.89 5.37
C TYR A 67 -4.76 -9.79 5.31
N VAL A 68 -4.75 -10.81 4.44
CA VAL A 68 -5.86 -11.78 4.33
C VAL A 68 -6.09 -12.51 5.65
N ILE A 69 -5.02 -13.06 6.24
CA ILE A 69 -5.10 -13.73 7.56
C ILE A 69 -5.62 -12.78 8.63
N GLN A 70 -5.15 -11.53 8.65
CA GLN A 70 -5.62 -10.55 9.62
C GLN A 70 -7.12 -10.26 9.44
N GLU A 71 -7.59 -10.17 8.20
CA GLU A 71 -9.00 -9.92 7.90
C GLU A 71 -9.89 -11.11 8.28
N GLU A 72 -9.47 -12.34 7.96
CA GLU A 72 -10.12 -13.57 8.41
C GLU A 72 -10.28 -13.60 9.93
N MET A 73 -9.21 -13.33 10.68
CA MET A 73 -9.25 -13.26 12.14
C MET A 73 -10.19 -12.17 12.68
N GLN A 74 -10.35 -11.05 11.97
CA GLN A 74 -11.30 -10.00 12.39
C GLN A 74 -12.75 -10.40 12.08
N ARG A 75 -12.99 -11.06 10.95
CA ARG A 75 -14.31 -11.57 10.56
C ARG A 75 -14.81 -12.64 11.55
N GLU A 76 -13.94 -13.55 11.95
CA GLU A 76 -14.23 -14.55 12.98
C GLU A 76 -14.63 -13.90 14.32
N LYS A 77 -13.92 -12.84 14.73
CA LYS A 77 -14.25 -12.11 15.97
C LYS A 77 -15.60 -11.43 15.94
N VAL A 78 -16.05 -10.99 14.75
CA VAL A 78 -17.35 -10.33 14.55
C VAL A 78 -18.46 -11.34 14.28
N GLY A 79 -18.13 -12.63 14.12
CA GLY A 79 -19.09 -13.72 13.91
C GLY A 79 -19.64 -13.79 12.48
N MET A 80 -18.93 -13.19 11.51
CA MET A 80 -19.29 -13.24 10.09
C MET A 80 -18.40 -14.27 9.39
N ASN A 81 -18.90 -15.50 9.25
CA ASN A 81 -18.20 -16.60 8.59
C ASN A 81 -18.83 -16.88 7.22
N ASP A 82 -18.81 -15.91 6.31
CA ASP A 82 -19.24 -16.13 4.93
C ASP A 82 -18.04 -16.60 4.08
N PRO A 83 -18.08 -17.82 3.50
CA PRO A 83 -16.98 -18.38 2.72
C PRO A 83 -16.88 -17.82 1.28
N GLU A 84 -17.81 -16.96 0.86
CA GLU A 84 -17.97 -16.56 -0.55
C GLU A 84 -17.02 -15.44 -0.99
N MET A 85 -16.33 -14.76 -0.05
CA MET A 85 -15.31 -13.74 -0.34
C MET A 85 -13.90 -14.26 -0.03
N ALA A 86 -13.42 -15.20 -0.83
CA ALA A 86 -12.01 -15.57 -0.82
C ALA A 86 -11.19 -14.42 -1.43
N ILE A 87 -10.39 -13.73 -0.61
CA ILE A 87 -9.47 -12.71 -1.09
C ILE A 87 -8.25 -13.44 -1.68
N GLU A 88 -7.93 -13.16 -2.93
CA GLU A 88 -6.75 -13.76 -3.58
C GLU A 88 -5.44 -13.11 -3.11
N ASP A 89 -4.43 -13.95 -2.87
CA ASP A 89 -3.08 -13.53 -2.46
C ASP A 89 -2.19 -13.23 -3.68
N ASN A 90 -1.24 -12.31 -3.51
CA ASN A 90 -0.24 -11.95 -4.54
C ASN A 90 0.95 -12.92 -4.71
N ARG A 91 0.98 -14.07 -4.02
CA ARG A 91 2.14 -14.99 -4.01
C ARG A 91 2.56 -15.46 -5.41
N GLU A 92 1.59 -15.91 -6.20
CA GLU A 92 1.83 -16.39 -7.57
C GLU A 92 2.38 -15.27 -8.47
N LEU A 93 1.86 -14.05 -8.30
CA LEU A 93 2.31 -12.87 -9.04
C LEU A 93 3.76 -12.50 -8.68
N ILE A 94 4.14 -12.64 -7.40
CA ILE A 94 5.53 -12.41 -6.95
C ILE A 94 6.49 -13.41 -7.58
N GLU A 95 6.16 -14.70 -7.59
CA GLU A 95 7.02 -15.75 -8.18
C GLU A 95 7.17 -15.57 -9.69
N SER A 96 6.06 -15.37 -10.39
CA SER A 96 6.02 -15.05 -11.82
C SER A 96 6.86 -13.79 -12.13
N GLY A 97 6.66 -12.72 -11.36
CA GLY A 97 7.37 -11.46 -11.51
C GLY A 97 8.87 -11.62 -11.33
N ARG A 98 9.31 -12.31 -10.27
CA ARG A 98 10.73 -12.57 -10.01
C ARG A 98 11.39 -13.34 -11.15
N HIS A 99 10.75 -14.40 -11.63
CA HIS A 99 11.32 -15.20 -12.72
C HIS A 99 11.49 -14.37 -14.01
N ARG A 100 10.47 -13.57 -14.36
CA ARG A 100 10.49 -12.72 -15.56
C ARG A 100 11.52 -11.61 -15.47
N THR A 101 11.60 -10.92 -14.33
CA THR A 101 12.54 -9.80 -14.16
C THR A 101 13.99 -10.27 -14.12
N SER A 102 14.30 -11.36 -13.42
CA SER A 102 15.64 -11.96 -13.44
C SER A 102 16.08 -12.29 -14.86
N LYS A 103 15.24 -13.02 -15.61
CA LYS A 103 15.55 -13.37 -17.00
C LYS A 103 15.71 -12.14 -17.91
N MET A 104 14.87 -11.13 -17.73
CA MET A 104 14.98 -9.88 -18.50
C MET A 104 16.30 -9.15 -18.21
N ILE A 105 16.71 -9.10 -16.95
CA ILE A 105 17.96 -8.46 -16.51
C ILE A 105 19.16 -9.24 -17.08
N GLU A 106 19.18 -10.57 -16.97
CA GLU A 106 20.24 -11.42 -17.53
C GLU A 106 20.42 -11.18 -19.03
N ILE A 107 19.32 -11.17 -19.80
CA ILE A 107 19.35 -10.90 -21.24
C ILE A 107 19.86 -9.48 -21.53
N TYR A 108 19.34 -8.49 -20.81
CA TYR A 108 19.71 -7.10 -21.00
C TYR A 108 21.20 -6.87 -20.71
N LEU A 109 21.71 -7.42 -19.60
CA LEU A 109 23.11 -7.32 -19.22
C LEU A 109 24.02 -8.10 -20.18
N GLY A 110 23.62 -9.28 -20.63
CA GLY A 110 24.37 -10.04 -21.63
C GLY A 110 24.52 -9.29 -22.96
N LEU A 111 23.48 -8.54 -23.38
CA LEU A 111 23.53 -7.69 -24.56
C LEU A 111 24.35 -6.40 -24.34
N ALA A 112 24.19 -5.74 -23.19
CA ALA A 112 24.85 -4.49 -22.87
C ALA A 112 26.34 -4.67 -22.54
N LEU A 113 26.72 -5.81 -21.95
CA LEU A 113 28.05 -6.12 -21.44
C LEU A 113 28.54 -7.47 -21.99
N PRO A 114 28.78 -7.60 -23.31
CA PRO A 114 29.10 -8.89 -23.95
C PRO A 114 30.46 -9.49 -23.53
N ARG A 115 31.28 -8.74 -22.80
CA ARG A 115 32.60 -9.18 -22.28
C ARG A 115 32.58 -9.49 -20.78
N ALA A 116 31.47 -9.22 -20.10
CA ALA A 116 31.35 -9.55 -18.69
C ALA A 116 31.17 -11.07 -18.53
N PRO A 117 31.79 -11.69 -17.52
CA PRO A 117 31.60 -13.10 -17.23
C PRO A 117 30.19 -13.37 -16.69
N GLU A 118 29.68 -14.57 -16.92
CA GLU A 118 28.32 -14.99 -16.50
C GLU A 118 28.12 -14.89 -14.98
N GLU A 119 29.17 -15.08 -14.18
CA GLU A 119 29.08 -14.96 -12.71
C GLU A 119 28.79 -13.53 -12.22
N CYS A 120 29.00 -12.53 -13.08
CA CYS A 120 28.75 -11.11 -12.79
C CYS A 120 27.46 -10.57 -13.41
N ILE A 121 26.71 -11.42 -14.12
CA ILE A 121 25.45 -11.12 -14.80
C ILE A 121 24.32 -11.84 -14.06
#